data_AF-A0AAE3IP45-F1
#
_entry.id   AF-A0AAE3IP45-F1
#
_cell.length_a   1.000
_cell.length_b   1.000
_cell.length_c   1.000
_cell.angle_alpha   90.00
_cell.angle_beta   90.00
_cell.angle_gamma   90.00
#
_symmetry.space_group_name_H-M   'P 1'
#
loop_
_entity.id
_entity.type
_entity.pdbx_description
1 polymer ?
#
loop_
_entity_poly.entity_id
_entity_poly.type
_entity_poly.pdbx_seq_one_letter_code
_entity_poly.pdbx_strand_id
1 'polypeptide(L)' 'MNILLASTSVVFGSGYLEYIREEIAALFTGLDEIIFIPYARPGGITHDEYTAKVEQFFSLLNIHVKVYTPLMIPGKH' A
#
# COMPACT_ATOMS: atom_id res chain seq x y z
N MET A 1 -8.53 16.94 -7.05
CA MET A 1 -8.38 15.50 -7.31
C MET A 1 -6.97 15.13 -6.90
N ASN A 2 -6.79 14.20 -5.96
CA ASN A 2 -5.47 13.82 -5.43
C ASN A 2 -5.24 12.35 -5.77
N ILE A 3 -4.58 12.09 -6.90
CA ILE A 3 -4.35 10.74 -7.43
C ILE A 3 -2.89 10.65 -7.90
N LEU A 4 -2.24 9.55 -7.51
CA LEU A 4 -0.94 9.14 -8.05
C LEU A 4 -1.10 7.77 -8.72
N LEU A 5 -0.75 7.68 -10.00
CA LEU A 5 -0.76 6.42 -10.76
C LEU A 5 0.67 6.02 -11.08
N ALA A 6 1.08 4.85 -10.64
CA ALA A 6 2.41 4.29 -10.87
C ALA A 6 2.33 3.05 -11.75
N SER A 7 3.22 2.95 -12.75
CA SER A 7 3.27 1.82 -13.69
C SER A 7 3.94 0.57 -13.12
N THR A 8 4.78 0.74 -12.11
CA THR A 8 5.53 -0.33 -11.44
C THR A 8 5.66 -0.01 -9.96
N SER A 9 5.99 -1.01 -9.14
CA SER A 9 6.31 -0.79 -7.73
C SER A 9 7.81 -0.76 -7.44
N VAL A 10 8.64 -1.00 -8.46
CA VAL A 10 10.10 -1.04 -8.36
C VAL A 10 10.71 -0.65 -9.70
N VAL A 11 11.82 0.09 -9.65
CA VAL A 11 12.68 0.33 -10.81
C VAL A 11 14.04 -0.34 -10.58
N PHE A 12 14.80 -0.57 -11.64
CA PHE A 12 16.10 -1.26 -11.53
C PHE A 12 17.02 -0.53 -10.54
N GLY A 13 17.49 -1.25 -9.52
CA GLY A 13 18.39 -0.72 -8.50
C GLY A 13 17.72 0.03 -7.35
N SER A 14 16.39 0.13 -7.30
CA SER A 14 15.66 0.76 -6.19
C SER A 14 14.96 -0.26 -5.27
N GLY A 15 14.65 0.18 -4.06
CA GLY A 15 13.67 -0.44 -3.18
C GLY A 15 12.23 -0.25 -3.67
N TYR A 16 11.31 -0.89 -2.94
CA TYR A 16 9.87 -0.80 -3.18
C TYR A 16 9.36 0.63 -2.99
N LEU A 17 8.68 1.17 -4.02
CA LEU A 17 8.12 2.53 -4.09
C LEU A 17 9.11 3.67 -3.81
N GLU A 18 10.41 3.38 -3.73
CA GLU A 18 11.43 4.36 -3.36
C GLU A 18 11.49 5.53 -4.36
N TYR A 19 11.36 5.21 -5.64
CA TYR A 19 11.43 6.19 -6.74
C TYR A 19 10.26 7.20 -6.75
N ILE A 20 9.17 6.94 -6.03
CA ILE A 20 7.99 7.84 -5.91
C ILE A 20 7.69 8.21 -4.45
N ARG A 21 8.66 8.03 -3.56
CA ARG A 21 8.47 8.24 -2.14
C ARG A 21 8.07 9.69 -1.83
N GLU A 22 8.68 10.66 -2.50
CA GLU A 22 8.42 12.09 -2.26
C GLU A 22 7.00 12.47 -2.70
N GLU A 23 6.54 11.97 -3.84
CA GLU A 23 5.18 12.18 -4.34
C GLU A 23 4.13 11.52 -3.44
N ILE A 24 4.42 10.31 -2.93
CA ILE A 24 3.54 9.64 -1.94
C ILE A 24 3.48 10.48 -0.65
N ALA A 25 4.61 10.96 -0.14
CA ALA A 25 4.64 11.80 1.05
C ALA A 25 3.85 13.10 0.85
N ALA A 26 4.00 13.74 -0.32
CA ALA A 26 3.24 14.94 -0.68
C ALA A 26 1.73 14.65 -0.76
N LEU A 27 1.33 13.53 -1.39
CA LEU A 27 -0.06 13.13 -1.55
C LEU A 27 -0.77 12.90 -0.22
N PHE A 28 -0.08 12.30 0.75
CA PHE A 28 -0.62 12.00 2.09
C PHE A 28 -0.21 13.01 3.16
N THR A 29 0.19 14.23 2.78
CA THR A 29 0.60 15.26 3.74
C THR A 29 -0.49 15.52 4.78
N GLY A 30 -0.12 15.40 6.06
CA GLY A 30 -1.03 15.64 7.19
C GLY A 30 -1.99 14.49 7.51
N LEU A 31 -1.83 13.34 6.84
CA LEU A 31 -2.59 12.11 7.13
C LEU A 31 -1.71 11.13 7.92
N ASP A 32 -2.33 10.40 8.83
CA ASP A 32 -1.71 9.44 9.73
C ASP A 32 -2.13 7.99 9.46
N GLU A 33 -3.16 7.76 8.64
CA GLU A 33 -3.65 6.43 8.27
C GLU A 33 -4.01 6.33 6.78
N ILE A 34 -3.69 5.18 6.17
CA ILE A 34 -4.21 4.77 4.85
C ILE A 34 -4.96 3.45 4.91
N ILE A 35 -5.88 3.25 3.97
CA ILE A 35 -6.50 1.94 3.73
C ILE A 35 -5.76 1.26 2.58
N PHE A 36 -5.20 0.08 2.85
CA PHE A 36 -4.52 -0.75 1.86
C PHE A 36 -5.44 -1.87 1.34
N ILE A 37 -5.41 -2.11 0.03
CA ILE A 37 -6.24 -3.11 -0.66
C ILE A 37 -5.32 -4.22 -1.23
N PRO A 38 -5.09 -5.33 -0.51
CA PRO A 38 -4.03 -6.29 -0.82
C PRO A 38 -4.39 -7.40 -1.83
N TYR A 39 -5.47 -7.29 -2.61
CA TYR A 39 -5.98 -8.42 -3.42
C TYR A 39 -5.16 -8.75 -4.67
N ALA A 40 -4.33 -7.82 -5.17
CA ALA A 40 -3.56 -8.03 -6.40
C ALA A 40 -2.42 -9.06 -6.22
N ARG A 41 -1.88 -9.21 -5.00
CA ARG A 41 -0.91 -10.25 -4.60
C ARG A 41 0.17 -10.56 -5.66
N PRO A 42 1.05 -9.60 -5.98
CA PRO A 42 2.04 -9.76 -7.05
C PRO A 42 2.95 -10.97 -6.79
N GLY A 43 3.13 -11.82 -7.79
CA GLY A 43 3.94 -13.04 -7.65
C GLY A 43 3.31 -14.11 -6.75
N GLY A 44 2.04 -13.99 -6.38
CA GLY A 44 1.32 -14.99 -5.57
C GLY A 44 1.58 -14.91 -4.06
N ILE A 45 2.28 -13.87 -3.59
CA ILE A 45 2.55 -13.66 -2.15
C ILE A 45 1.27 -13.65 -1.31
N THR A 46 1.37 -14.01 -0.04
CA THR A 46 0.24 -13.97 0.90
C THR A 46 -0.22 -12.53 1.19
N HIS A 47 -1.43 -12.38 1.73
CA HIS A 47 -1.93 -11.06 2.16
C HIS A 47 -1.05 -10.46 3.25
N ASP A 48 -0.53 -11.28 4.17
CA ASP A 48 0.31 -10.85 5.28
C ASP A 48 1.68 -10.37 4.78
N GLU A 49 2.31 -11.12 3.87
CA GLU A 49 3.57 -10.68 3.23
C GLU A 49 3.40 -9.38 2.46
N TYR A 50 2.28 -9.21 1.75
CA TYR A 50 2.03 -7.98 1.02
C TYR A 50 1.78 -6.80 1.97
N THR A 51 0.99 -7.02 3.02
CA THR A 51 0.70 -6.02 4.06
C THR A 51 1.99 -5.57 4.74
N ALA A 52 2.83 -6.51 5.20
CA ALA A 52 4.09 -6.21 5.87
C ALA A 52 5.02 -5.36 5.00
N LYS A 53 5.07 -5.64 3.69
CA LYS A 53 5.87 -4.84 2.74
C LYS A 53 5.38 -3.40 2.62
N VAL A 54 4.06 -3.18 2.64
CA VAL A 54 3.44 -1.85 2.57
C VAL A 54 3.61 -1.12 3.90
N GLU A 55 3.38 -1.79 5.03
CA GLU A 55 3.63 -1.26 6.39
C GLU A 55 5.08 -0.81 6.55
N GLN A 56 6.04 -1.61 6.12
CA GLN A 56 7.45 -1.25 6.19
C GLN A 56 7.73 0.06 5.46
N PHE A 57 7.18 0.25 4.25
CA PHE A 57 7.35 1.49 3.49
C PHE A 57 6.66 2.69 4.16
N PHE A 58 5.39 2.56 4.54
CA PHE A 58 4.61 3.67 5.11
C PHE A 58 5.05 4.05 6.54
N SER A 59 5.68 3.13 7.28
CA SER A 59 6.31 3.45 8.57
C SER A 59 7.41 4.52 8.44
N LEU A 60 8.11 4.58 7.30
CA LEU A 60 9.12 5.61 7.01
C LEU A 60 8.52 7.01 6.83
N LEU A 61 7.19 7.09 6.66
CA LEU A 61 6.41 8.30 6.52
C LEU A 61 5.55 8.59 7.77
N ASN A 62 5.66 7.76 8.83
CA ASN A 62 4.81 7.80 10.01
C ASN A 62 3.31 7.65 9.70
N ILE A 63 2.97 6.82 8.70
CA ILE A 63 1.59 6.54 8.31
C ILE A 63 1.24 5.10 8.69
N HIS A 64 0.15 4.93 9.43
CA HIS A 64 -0.44 3.64 9.78
C HIS A 64 -1.13 3.01 8.57
N VAL A 65 -1.00 1.70 8.42
CA VAL A 65 -1.64 0.95 7.34
C VAL A 65 -2.79 0.13 7.92
N LYS A 66 -4.00 0.44 7.47
CA LYS A 66 -5.19 -0.35 7.77
C LYS A 66 -5.54 -1.23 6.58
N VAL A 67 -5.53 -2.54 6.77
CA VAL A 67 -5.88 -3.48 5.70
C VAL A 67 -7.38 -3.51 5.49
N TYR A 68 -7.81 -3.28 4.25
CA TYR A 68 -9.21 -3.48 3.87
C TYR A 68 -9.54 -4.98 3.91
N THR A 69 -10.48 -5.33 4.78
CA THR A 69 -11.09 -6.66 4.82
C THR A 69 -12.56 -6.51 4.42
N PRO A 70 -13.06 -7.26 3.42
CA PRO A 70 -14.45 -7.15 3.04
C PRO A 70 -15.31 -7.74 4.16
N LEU A 71 -16.42 -7.10 4.49
CA LEU A 71 -17.37 -7.66 5.44
C LEU A 71 -17.90 -8.97 4.84
N MET A 72 -17.51 -10.12 5.40
CA MET A 72 -18.16 -11.38 5.07
C MET A 72 -19.57 -11.31 5.63
N ILE A 73 -20.56 -11.09 4.76
CA ILE A 73 -21.98 -11.22 5.11
C ILE A 73 -22.26 -12.72 5.18
N PRO A 74 -22.58 -13.30 6.35
CA PRO A 74 -22.90 -14.71 6.44
C PRO A 74 -24.13 -15.01 5.56
N GLY A 75 -24.02 -15.96 4.64
CA GLY A 75 -25.16 -16.52 3.91
C GLY A 75 -25.43 -16.00 2.49
N LYS A 76 -24.52 -15.26 1.85
CA LYS A 76 -24.57 -15.03 0.39
C LYS A 76 -23.42 -15.78 -0.29
N HIS A 77 -23.76 -16.92 -0.91
CA HIS A 77 -22.99 -17.53 -1.99
C HIS A 77 -23.33 -16.85 -3.31
#